data_AF-A0A2D5IH73-F1
#
_entry.id   AF-A0A2D5IH73-F1
#
_cell.length_a   1.000
_cell.length_b   1.000
_cell.length_c   1.000
_cell.angle_alpha   90.00
_cell.angle_beta   90.00
_cell.angle_gamma   90.00
#
_symmetry.space_group_name_H-M   'P 1'
#
loop_
_entity.id
_entity.type
_entity.pdbx_description
1 polymer ?
#
loop_
_entity_poly.entity_id
_entity_poly.type
_entity_poly.pdbx_seq_one_letter_code
_entity_poly.pdbx_strand_id
1 'polypeptide(L)'
;MNYSSRTQAYQNAERQALEETNDPHLIIMTMLDALVKSMIIFADNVDLKNGGNAELKSKHFSRALSMIYALQTSLDFEKGGDIANNLFQLYEFSRVKLIEDLSGGVAEGTPQAIDVMSSIRDAWNEMGKQISDEK
;
A
#
# COMPACT_ATOMS: atom_id res chain seq x y z
N MET A 1 43.42 -16.91 -9.45
CA MET A 1 42.14 -16.75 -8.72
C MET A 1 41.60 -15.37 -9.04
N ASN A 2 40.53 -15.27 -9.83
CA ASN A 2 40.04 -14.00 -10.39
C ASN A 2 39.27 -13.18 -9.34
N TYR A 3 39.97 -12.23 -8.72
CA TYR A 3 39.38 -11.26 -7.79
C TYR A 3 38.40 -10.29 -8.50
N SER A 4 38.57 -10.00 -9.79
CA SER A 4 37.70 -9.03 -10.49
C SER A 4 36.26 -9.52 -10.72
N SER A 5 36.07 -10.82 -10.96
CA SER A 5 34.75 -11.41 -11.24
C SER A 5 33.83 -11.39 -10.01
N ARG A 6 34.39 -11.45 -8.79
CA ARG A 6 33.60 -11.32 -7.56
C ARG A 6 33.18 -9.86 -7.32
N THR A 7 34.08 -8.90 -7.49
CA THR A 7 33.77 -7.47 -7.34
C THR A 7 32.71 -7.00 -8.34
N GLN A 8 32.74 -7.49 -9.57
CA GLN A 8 31.71 -7.18 -10.58
C GLN A 8 30.33 -7.75 -10.25
N ALA A 9 30.26 -8.97 -9.69
CA ALA A 9 29.00 -9.53 -9.23
C ALA A 9 28.39 -8.71 -8.07
N TYR A 10 29.22 -8.26 -7.13
CA TYR A 10 28.77 -7.36 -6.04
C TYR A 10 28.29 -6.01 -6.56
N GLN A 11 29.03 -5.38 -7.49
CA GLN A 11 28.63 -4.10 -8.08
C GLN A 11 27.35 -4.20 -8.92
N ASN A 12 27.14 -5.31 -9.62
CA ASN A 12 25.90 -5.55 -10.35
C ASN A 12 24.72 -5.80 -9.40
N ALA A 13 24.90 -6.58 -8.34
CA ALA A 13 23.87 -6.79 -7.32
C ALA A 13 23.51 -5.49 -6.58
N GLU A 14 24.50 -4.63 -6.31
CA GLU A 14 24.28 -3.32 -5.70
C GLU A 14 23.54 -2.35 -6.64
N ARG A 15 23.91 -2.32 -7.93
CA ARG A 15 23.16 -1.54 -8.94
C ARG A 15 21.74 -2.05 -9.13
N GLN A 16 21.55 -3.35 -9.22
CA GLN A 16 20.23 -3.94 -9.40
C GLN A 16 19.36 -3.67 -8.17
N ALA A 17 19.91 -3.77 -6.96
CA ALA A 17 19.22 -3.36 -5.75
C ALA A 17 18.88 -1.86 -5.75
N LEU A 18 19.78 -0.98 -6.20
CA LEU A 18 19.53 0.47 -6.32
C LEU A 18 18.48 0.82 -7.39
N GLU A 19 18.43 0.08 -8.50
CA GLU A 19 17.41 0.22 -9.54
C GLU A 19 16.05 -0.27 -9.03
N GLU A 20 16.00 -1.41 -8.33
CA GLU A 20 14.81 -1.90 -7.63
C GLU A 20 14.32 -0.93 -6.53
N THR A 21 15.24 -0.27 -5.82
CA THR A 21 14.90 0.72 -4.78
C THR A 21 14.32 2.01 -5.36
N ASN A 22 14.53 2.28 -6.65
CA ASN A 22 14.09 3.51 -7.33
C ASN A 22 12.95 3.29 -8.34
N ASP A 23 12.37 2.09 -8.45
CA ASP A 23 11.23 1.83 -9.32
C ASP A 23 9.93 2.42 -8.70
N PRO A 24 9.36 3.51 -9.27
CA PRO A 24 8.16 4.12 -8.73
C PRO A 24 6.96 3.16 -8.71
N HIS A 25 6.91 2.20 -9.66
CA HIS A 25 5.83 1.21 -9.70
C HIS A 25 5.92 0.27 -8.49
N LEU A 26 7.12 -0.24 -8.20
CA LEU A 26 7.38 -1.13 -7.07
C LEU A 26 7.15 -0.44 -5.72
N ILE A 27 7.50 0.86 -5.62
CA ILE A 27 7.24 1.67 -4.42
C ILE A 27 5.74 1.74 -4.14
N ILE A 28 4.93 2.14 -5.13
CA ILE A 28 3.47 2.23 -4.98
C ILE A 28 2.86 0.85 -4.71
N MET A 29 3.32 -0.20 -5.40
CA MET A 29 2.87 -1.57 -5.17
C MET A 29 3.13 -2.01 -3.71
N THR A 30 4.34 -1.78 -3.20
CA THR A 30 4.72 -2.09 -1.81
C THR A 30 3.87 -1.30 -0.80
N MET A 31 3.56 -0.04 -1.10
CA MET A 31 2.68 0.78 -0.27
C MET A 31 1.25 0.23 -0.24
N LEU A 32 0.70 -0.17 -1.39
CA LEU A 32 -0.64 -0.76 -1.49
C LEU A 32 -0.73 -2.10 -0.74
N ASP A 33 0.27 -2.99 -0.91
CA ASP A 33 0.37 -4.25 -0.16
C ASP A 33 0.40 -4.00 1.36
N ALA A 34 1.25 -3.07 1.79
CA ALA A 34 1.41 -2.76 3.19
C ALA A 34 0.18 -2.08 3.80
N LEU A 35 -0.55 -1.30 2.99
CA LEU A 35 -1.82 -0.67 3.36
C LEU A 35 -2.89 -1.73 3.58
N VAL A 36 -3.15 -2.59 2.59
CA VAL A 36 -4.15 -3.66 2.69
C VAL A 36 -3.86 -4.55 3.90
N LYS A 37 -2.61 -4.97 4.09
CA LYS A 37 -2.20 -5.75 5.27
C LYS A 37 -2.48 -5.02 6.58
N SER A 38 -2.21 -3.72 6.64
CA SER A 38 -2.45 -2.94 7.86
C SER A 38 -3.94 -2.77 8.13
N MET A 39 -4.76 -2.58 7.10
CA MET A 39 -6.22 -2.50 7.25
C MET A 39 -6.81 -3.80 7.76
N ILE A 40 -6.35 -4.96 7.26
CA ILE A 40 -6.77 -6.29 7.75
C ILE A 40 -6.42 -6.45 9.22
N ILE A 41 -5.17 -6.20 9.61
CA ILE A 41 -4.74 -6.35 11.01
C ILE A 41 -5.52 -5.39 11.92
N PHE A 42 -5.82 -4.18 11.47
CA PHE A 42 -6.68 -3.27 12.21
C PHE A 42 -8.10 -3.83 12.37
N ALA A 43 -8.73 -4.29 11.29
CA ALA A 43 -10.09 -4.84 11.32
C ALA A 43 -10.20 -6.04 12.27
N ASP A 44 -9.20 -6.93 12.27
CA ASP A 44 -9.16 -8.10 13.15
C ASP A 44 -8.99 -7.75 14.64
N ASN A 45 -8.51 -6.54 14.96
CA ASN A 45 -8.13 -6.14 16.32
C ASN A 45 -8.91 -4.95 16.89
N VAL A 46 -9.82 -4.35 16.10
CA VAL A 46 -10.53 -3.13 16.51
C VAL A 46 -11.49 -3.39 17.69
N ASP A 47 -12.08 -4.57 17.75
CA ASP A 47 -13.04 -4.97 18.78
C ASP A 47 -12.35 -5.52 20.03
N LEU A 48 -12.01 -4.60 20.93
CA LEU A 48 -11.37 -4.93 22.21
C LEU A 48 -12.29 -5.67 23.18
N LYS A 49 -13.61 -5.67 22.96
CA LYS A 49 -14.56 -6.40 23.82
C LYS A 49 -14.61 -7.88 23.45
N ASN A 50 -14.33 -8.20 22.19
CA ASN A 50 -14.38 -9.55 21.64
C ASN A 50 -13.00 -10.13 21.29
N GLY A 51 -11.96 -9.73 22.04
CA GLY A 51 -10.63 -10.35 21.96
C GLY A 51 -9.61 -9.63 21.08
N GLY A 52 -9.93 -8.44 20.55
CA GLY A 52 -8.99 -7.60 19.81
C GLY A 52 -7.82 -7.09 20.67
N ASN A 53 -6.72 -6.77 20.01
CA ASN A 53 -5.50 -6.28 20.67
C ASN A 53 -5.33 -4.74 20.49
N ALA A 54 -5.28 -4.01 21.60
CA ALA A 54 -5.19 -2.54 21.59
C ALA A 54 -3.91 -1.97 20.94
N GLU A 55 -2.77 -2.66 21.08
CA GLU A 55 -1.51 -2.25 20.45
C GLU A 55 -1.58 -2.45 18.94
N LEU A 56 -2.00 -3.63 18.49
CA LEU A 56 -2.15 -3.94 17.07
C LEU A 56 -3.15 -3.01 16.40
N LYS A 57 -4.31 -2.78 17.04
CA LYS A 57 -5.31 -1.81 16.60
C LYS A 57 -4.69 -0.43 16.36
N SER A 58 -4.05 0.14 17.38
CA SER A 58 -3.57 1.53 17.32
C SER A 58 -2.43 1.69 16.31
N LYS A 59 -1.50 0.72 16.29
CA LYS A 59 -0.35 0.70 15.38
C LYS A 59 -0.80 0.59 13.93
N HIS A 60 -1.67 -0.36 13.62
CA HIS A 60 -2.07 -0.61 12.24
C HIS A 60 -3.09 0.39 11.71
N PHE A 61 -3.94 0.96 12.56
CA PHE A 61 -4.76 2.12 12.23
C PHE A 61 -3.89 3.31 11.78
N SER A 62 -2.93 3.71 12.62
CA SER A 62 -2.06 4.87 12.33
C SER A 62 -1.23 4.64 11.07
N ARG A 63 -0.69 3.42 10.90
CA ARG A 63 0.07 3.03 9.71
C ARG A 63 -0.78 3.08 8.45
N ALA A 64 -2.02 2.57 8.48
CA ALA A 64 -2.92 2.63 7.34
C ALA A 64 -3.25 4.08 6.95
N LEU A 65 -3.55 4.95 7.92
CA LEU A 65 -3.78 6.37 7.65
C LEU A 65 -2.58 7.05 7.00
N SER A 66 -1.36 6.83 7.52
CA SER A 66 -0.15 7.41 6.93
C SER A 66 0.05 6.96 5.48
N MET A 67 -0.22 5.70 5.16
CA MET A 67 -0.11 5.17 3.79
C MET A 67 -1.16 5.76 2.87
N ILE A 68 -2.41 5.88 3.33
CA ILE A 68 -3.49 6.53 2.57
C ILE A 68 -3.09 7.98 2.24
N TYR A 69 -2.61 8.74 3.22
CA TYR A 69 -2.18 10.11 2.96
C TYR A 69 -1.00 10.17 1.99
N ALA A 70 -0.01 9.29 2.13
CA ALA A 70 1.11 9.23 1.21
C ALA A 70 0.67 8.96 -0.23
N LEU A 71 -0.25 7.99 -0.43
CA LEU A 71 -0.85 7.69 -1.73
C LEU A 71 -1.68 8.86 -2.29
N GLN A 72 -2.44 9.58 -1.45
CA GLN A 72 -3.17 10.77 -1.86
C GLN A 72 -2.22 11.88 -2.33
N THR A 73 -1.12 12.09 -1.61
CA THR A 73 -0.12 13.11 -1.94
C THR A 73 0.73 12.77 -3.16
N SER A 74 0.80 11.50 -3.56
CA SER A 74 1.56 11.07 -4.73
C SER A 74 0.76 11.18 -6.04
N LEU A 75 -0.51 11.59 -5.99
CA LEU A 75 -1.34 11.77 -7.18
C LEU A 75 -0.95 13.05 -7.93
N ASP A 76 -0.69 12.90 -9.23
CA ASP A 76 -0.54 14.02 -10.16
C ASP A 76 -1.92 14.38 -10.73
N PHE A 77 -2.55 15.42 -10.18
CA PHE A 77 -3.88 15.86 -10.61
C PHE A 77 -3.87 16.57 -11.97
N GLU A 78 -2.74 17.15 -12.39
CA GLU A 78 -2.63 17.82 -13.68
C GLU A 78 -2.58 16.79 -14.82
N LYS A 79 -1.77 15.74 -14.68
CA LYS A 79 -1.67 14.67 -15.68
C LYS A 79 -2.72 13.59 -15.53
N GLY A 80 -3.09 13.26 -14.30
CA GLY A 80 -4.01 12.17 -13.99
C GLY A 80 -5.48 12.53 -14.14
N GLY A 81 -5.84 13.82 -14.12
CA GLY A 81 -7.20 14.31 -14.34
C GLY A 81 -8.25 13.52 -13.55
N ASP A 82 -9.25 13.00 -14.26
CA ASP A 82 -10.35 12.24 -13.66
C ASP A 82 -9.90 10.97 -12.95
N ILE A 83 -8.82 10.31 -13.41
CA ILE A 83 -8.29 9.10 -12.76
C ILE A 83 -7.72 9.46 -11.39
N ALA A 84 -6.92 10.53 -11.31
CA ALA A 84 -6.38 11.01 -10.04
C ALA A 84 -7.49 11.42 -9.07
N ASN A 85 -8.53 12.11 -9.56
CA ASN A 85 -9.69 12.48 -8.75
C ASN A 85 -10.44 11.27 -8.21
N ASN A 86 -10.69 10.26 -9.05
CA ASN A 86 -11.37 9.03 -8.63
C ASN A 86 -10.53 8.24 -7.62
N LEU A 87 -9.22 8.10 -7.84
CA LEU A 87 -8.31 7.45 -6.89
C LEU A 87 -8.32 8.17 -5.54
N PHE A 88 -8.25 9.51 -5.55
CA PHE A 88 -8.33 10.30 -4.32
C PHE A 88 -9.62 10.01 -3.55
N GLN A 89 -10.78 9.94 -4.23
CA GLN A 89 -12.06 9.62 -3.60
C GLN A 89 -12.12 8.20 -3.01
N LEU A 90 -11.50 7.21 -3.67
CA LEU A 90 -11.43 5.84 -3.15
C LEU A 90 -10.51 5.75 -1.92
N TYR A 91 -9.40 6.50 -1.92
CA TYR A 91 -8.52 6.63 -0.75
C TYR A 91 -9.24 7.34 0.40
N GLU A 92 -10.00 8.39 0.09
CA GLU A 92 -10.83 9.14 1.02
C GLU A 92 -11.89 8.25 1.70
N PHE A 93 -12.63 7.49 0.88
CA PHE A 93 -13.60 6.52 1.34
C PHE A 93 -12.97 5.53 2.33
N SER A 94 -11.83 4.97 1.97
CA SER A 94 -11.11 4.01 2.81
C SER A 94 -10.68 4.62 4.15
N ARG A 95 -10.25 5.90 4.12
CA ARG A 95 -9.90 6.65 5.33
C ARG A 95 -11.08 6.84 6.26
N VAL A 96 -12.23 7.25 5.71
CA VAL A 96 -13.45 7.49 6.47
C VAL A 96 -13.90 6.19 7.16
N LYS A 97 -13.89 5.06 6.44
CA LYS A 97 -14.26 3.75 7.03
C LYS A 97 -13.38 3.32 8.19
N LEU A 98 -12.06 3.51 8.08
CA LEU A 98 -11.15 3.24 9.20
C LEU A 98 -11.47 4.08 10.44
N ILE A 99 -11.77 5.37 10.26
CA ILE A 99 -12.07 6.31 11.36
C ILE A 99 -13.41 5.96 12.02
N GLU A 100 -14.42 5.64 11.21
CA GLU A 100 -15.74 5.20 11.68
C GLU A 100 -15.59 3.94 12.55
N ASP A 101 -14.90 2.92 12.05
CA ASP A 101 -14.71 1.65 12.76
C ASP A 101 -13.84 1.79 14.02
N LEU A 102 -12.80 2.64 13.98
CA LEU A 102 -12.00 2.92 15.18
C LEU A 102 -12.88 3.51 16.28
N SER A 103 -13.76 4.44 15.91
CA SER A 103 -14.67 5.12 16.83
C SER A 103 -15.77 4.18 17.34
N GLY A 104 -16.29 3.31 16.46
CA GLY A 104 -17.28 2.30 16.79
C GLY A 104 -16.73 1.13 17.61
N GLY A 105 -15.42 0.86 17.50
CA GLY A 105 -14.80 -0.30 18.12
C GLY A 105 -15.20 -1.63 17.48
N VAL A 106 -15.63 -1.61 16.22
CA VAL A 106 -16.06 -2.79 15.45
C VAL A 106 -15.75 -2.54 13.97
N ALA A 107 -15.37 -3.59 13.23
CA ALA A 107 -14.96 -3.50 11.84
C ALA A 107 -16.15 -3.67 10.88
N GLU A 108 -17.02 -2.66 10.76
CA GLU A 108 -18.18 -2.72 9.86
C GLU A 108 -17.88 -2.15 8.47
N GLY A 109 -17.14 -1.04 8.39
CA GLY A 109 -16.83 -0.35 7.14
C GLY A 109 -15.49 -0.76 6.52
N THR A 110 -14.50 -1.06 7.34
CA THR A 110 -13.13 -1.39 6.91
C THR A 110 -13.06 -2.60 5.98
N PRO A 111 -13.86 -3.68 6.16
CA PRO A 111 -13.87 -4.79 5.21
C PRO A 111 -14.17 -4.35 3.76
N GLN A 112 -15.15 -3.45 3.56
CA GLN A 112 -15.47 -2.92 2.23
C GLN A 112 -14.33 -2.05 1.68
N ALA A 113 -13.68 -1.26 2.54
CA ALA A 113 -12.52 -0.48 2.16
C ALA A 113 -11.31 -1.35 1.78
N ILE A 114 -11.12 -2.50 2.44
CA ILE A 114 -10.11 -3.50 2.09
C ILE A 114 -10.35 -4.03 0.68
N ASP A 115 -11.60 -4.33 0.32
CA ASP A 115 -11.94 -4.81 -1.03
C ASP A 115 -11.63 -3.77 -2.12
N VAL A 116 -11.96 -2.50 -1.86
CA VAL A 116 -11.63 -1.38 -2.75
C VAL A 116 -10.11 -1.24 -2.92
N MET A 117 -9.37 -1.20 -1.82
CA MET A 117 -7.91 -1.05 -1.86
C MET A 117 -7.22 -2.25 -2.49
N SER A 118 -7.74 -3.47 -2.27
CA SER A 118 -7.24 -4.69 -2.90
C SER A 118 -7.47 -4.68 -4.40
N SER A 119 -8.62 -4.19 -4.86
CA SER A 119 -8.90 -4.03 -6.29
C SER A 119 -7.93 -3.05 -6.96
N ILE A 120 -7.64 -1.92 -6.31
CA ILE A 120 -6.64 -0.95 -6.81
C ILE A 120 -5.24 -1.58 -6.86
N ARG A 121 -4.84 -2.29 -5.80
CA ARG A 121 -3.58 -3.02 -5.72
C ARG A 121 -3.45 -4.04 -6.86
N ASP A 122 -4.48 -4.85 -7.08
CA ASP A 122 -4.46 -5.90 -8.11
C ASP A 122 -4.37 -5.31 -9.52
N ALA A 123 -5.14 -4.26 -9.80
CA ALA A 123 -5.05 -3.53 -11.06
C ALA A 123 -3.64 -2.93 -11.27
N TRP A 124 -3.05 -2.33 -10.23
CA TRP A 124 -1.70 -1.79 -10.29
C TRP A 124 -0.64 -2.85 -10.57
N ASN A 125 -0.76 -4.02 -9.92
CA ASN A 125 0.11 -5.18 -10.16
C ASN A 125 0.01 -5.70 -11.60
N GLU A 126 -1.20 -5.77 -12.13
CA GLU A 126 -1.44 -6.21 -13.51
C GLU A 126 -0.79 -5.29 -14.54
N MET A 127 -0.85 -3.96 -14.32
CA MET A 127 -0.16 -2.98 -15.18
C MET A 127 1.36 -3.22 -15.21
N GLY A 128 1.97 -3.59 -14.09
CA GLY A 128 3.41 -3.88 -14.02
C GLY A 128 3.82 -5.08 -14.88
N LYS A 129 2.98 -6.13 -14.92
CA LYS A 129 3.23 -7.34 -15.73
C LYS A 129 3.16 -7.06 -17.23
N GLN A 130 2.20 -6.24 -17.65
CA GLN A 130 2.06 -5.86 -19.07
C GLN A 130 3.30 -5.08 -19.57
N ILE A 131 3.85 -4.20 -18.74
CA ILE A 131 5.07 -3.43 -19.07
C ILE A 131 6.31 -4.33 -19.18
N SER A 132 6.39 -5.42 -18.42
CA SER A 132 7.51 -6.38 -18.52
C SER A 132 7.43 -7.27 -19.76
N ASP A 133 6.22 -7.56 -20.26
CA ASP A 133 6.01 -8.45 -21.41
C ASP A 133 6.22 -7.75 -22.77
N GLU A 134 6.21 -6.41 -22.81
CA GLU A 134 6.44 -5.59 -24.01
C GLU A 134 7.92 -5.20 -24.23
N LYS A 135 8.83 -5.52 -23.30
CA LYS A 135 10.28 -5.25 -23.40
C LYS A 135 11.07 -6.47 -23.87
#